data_AF-A0A2S9Y7Z7-F1
#
_entry.id   AF-A0A2S9Y7Z7-F1
#
_cell.length_a   1.000
_cell.length_b   1.000
_cell.length_c   1.000
_cell.angle_alpha   90.00
_cell.angle_beta   90.00
_cell.angle_gamma   90.00
#
_symmetry.space_group_name_H-M   'P 1'
#
loop_
_entity.id
_entity.type
_entity.pdbx_description
1 polymer ?
#
loop_
_entity_poly.entity_id
_entity_poly.type
_entity_poly.pdbx_seq_one_letter_code
_entity_poly.pdbx_strand_id
1 'polypeptide(L)'
;MTLWLALRLAKFVGVIAFAMGIAVVIAPGAQDVRRRAAHWLATPGFVLTWVSGWGMARVHSISLGAPWISISMIASLVALHETVRAVEPGREPSRWRAGLILVALLTALTPMVVR
;
A
#
# COMPACT_ATOMS: atom_id res chain seq x y z
N MET A 1 -19.31 -17.82 -3.49
CA MET A 1 -19.61 -16.43 -3.07
C MET A 1 -18.87 -16.02 -1.78
N THR A 2 -18.89 -16.82 -0.72
CA THR A 2 -18.28 -16.46 0.59
C THR A 2 -16.78 -16.15 0.53
N LEU A 3 -15.98 -16.98 -0.16
CA LEU A 3 -14.54 -16.76 -0.29
C LEU A 3 -14.20 -15.45 -1.00
N TRP A 4 -14.94 -15.11 -2.06
CA TRP A 4 -14.72 -13.88 -2.81
C TRP A 4 -15.01 -12.63 -1.97
N LEU A 5 -16.10 -12.66 -1.18
CA LEU A 5 -16.43 -11.58 -0.25
C LEU A 5 -15.36 -11.42 0.84
N ALA A 6 -14.87 -12.54 1.39
CA ALA A 6 -13.81 -12.53 2.40
C ALA A 6 -12.52 -11.93 1.85
N LEU A 7 -12.08 -12.34 0.64
CA LEU A 7 -10.91 -11.79 -0.03
C LEU A 7 -11.08 -10.30 -0.35
N ARG A 8 -12.26 -9.89 -0.80
CA ARG A 8 -12.55 -8.49 -1.10
C ARG A 8 -12.51 -7.62 0.16
N LEU A 9 -13.09 -8.09 1.27
CA LEU A 9 -13.03 -7.42 2.56
C LEU A 9 -11.59 -7.32 3.06
N ALA A 10 -10.84 -8.42 3.02
CA ALA A 10 -9.43 -8.46 3.42
C ALA A 10 -8.59 -7.48 2.58
N LYS A 11 -8.83 -7.41 1.26
CA LYS A 11 -8.19 -6.42 0.37
C LYS A 11 -8.49 -4.99 0.82
N PHE A 12 -9.74 -4.66 1.13
CA PHE A 12 -10.10 -3.31 1.58
C PHE A 12 -9.45 -2.94 2.92
N VAL A 13 -9.46 -3.86 3.89
CA VAL A 13 -8.77 -3.67 5.17
C VAL A 13 -7.28 -3.44 4.94
N GLY A 14 -6.66 -4.23 4.05
CA GLY A 14 -5.26 -4.06 3.66
C GLY A 14 -4.97 -2.70 3.06
N VAL A 15 -5.81 -2.23 2.13
CA VAL A 15 -5.67 -0.94 1.46
C VAL A 15 -5.79 0.21 2.47
N ILE A 16 -6.78 0.16 3.36
CA ILE A 16 -6.98 1.18 4.40
C ILE A 16 -5.79 1.18 5.36
N ALA A 17 -5.34 0.02 5.84
CA ALA A 17 -4.17 -0.08 6.69
C ALA A 17 -2.91 0.48 5.99
N PHE A 18 -2.71 0.16 4.71
CA PHE A 18 -1.59 0.66 3.93
C PHE A 18 -1.62 2.19 3.81
N ALA A 19 -2.76 2.76 3.42
CA ALA A 19 -2.94 4.20 3.27
C ALA A 19 -2.82 4.95 4.61
N MET A 20 -3.39 4.42 5.69
CA MET A 20 -3.28 5.01 7.03
C MET A 20 -1.86 4.96 7.57
N GLY A 21 -1.14 3.85 7.36
CA GLY A 21 0.26 3.74 7.74
C GLY A 21 1.12 4.78 7.02
N ILE A 22 0.89 4.98 5.71
CA ILE A 22 1.52 6.05 4.93
C ILE A 22 1.17 7.43 5.49
N ALA A 23 -0.11 7.69 5.77
CA ALA A 23 -0.57 8.97 6.29
C ALA A 23 0.12 9.35 7.60
N VAL A 24 0.30 8.40 8.52
CA VAL A 24 1.04 8.61 9.77
C VAL A 24 2.54 8.85 9.52
N VAL A 25 3.14 8.17 8.55
CA VAL A 25 4.57 8.35 8.21
C VAL A 25 4.88 9.74 7.64
N ILE A 26 3.98 10.29 6.83
CA ILE A 26 4.16 11.62 6.22
C ILE A 26 3.71 12.76 7.15
N ALA A 27 2.88 12.47 8.14
CA ALA A 27 2.44 13.45 9.13
C ALA A 27 3.61 13.87 10.05
N PRO A 28 3.62 15.14 10.52
CA PRO A 28 4.53 15.56 11.59
C PRO A 28 4.28 14.74 12.85
N GLY A 29 5.33 14.25 13.49
CA GLY A 29 5.21 13.47 14.72
C GLY A 29 6.50 12.80 15.16
N ALA A 30 6.44 12.10 16.29
CA ALA A 30 7.57 11.38 16.85
C ALA A 30 8.06 10.27 15.90
N GLN A 31 9.39 10.15 15.76
CA GLN A 31 10.01 9.16 14.87
C GLN A 31 9.59 7.72 15.19
N ASP A 32 9.45 7.38 16.48
CA ASP A 32 9.01 6.05 16.91
C ASP A 32 7.59 5.72 16.44
N VAL A 33 6.68 6.69 16.45
CA VAL A 33 5.30 6.52 15.97
C VAL A 33 5.30 6.28 14.46
N ARG A 34 6.06 7.09 13.71
CA ARG A 34 6.21 6.96 12.25
C ARG A 34 6.80 5.60 11.89
N ARG A 35 7.86 5.18 12.59
CA ARG A 35 8.50 3.87 12.39
C ARG A 35 7.55 2.70 12.68
N ARG A 36 6.78 2.78 13.77
CA ARG A 36 5.75 1.77 14.07
C ARG A 36 4.68 1.76 12.98
N ALA A 37 4.21 2.90 12.52
CA ALA A 37 3.23 2.96 11.44
C ALA A 37 3.75 2.35 10.12
N ALA A 38 5.01 2.60 9.76
CA ALA A 38 5.61 1.98 8.57
C ALA A 38 5.62 0.45 8.68
N HIS A 39 6.15 -0.10 9.78
CA HIS A 39 6.40 -1.55 9.89
C HIS A 39 5.21 -2.36 10.39
N TRP A 40 4.35 -1.80 11.24
CA TRP A 40 3.23 -2.51 11.88
C TRP A 40 1.87 -2.18 11.26
N LEU A 41 1.79 -1.18 10.38
CA LEU A 41 0.53 -0.81 9.73
C LEU A 41 0.66 -0.79 8.19
N ALA A 42 1.60 -0.01 7.64
CA ALA A 42 1.76 0.10 6.19
C ALA A 42 2.21 -1.23 5.56
N THR A 43 3.29 -1.83 6.05
CA THR A 43 3.82 -3.09 5.50
C THR A 43 2.81 -4.25 5.59
N PRO A 44 2.16 -4.53 6.74
CA PRO A 44 1.14 -5.58 6.81
C PRO A 44 -0.08 -5.27 5.94
N GLY A 45 -0.49 -4.01 5.86
CA GLY A 45 -1.57 -3.57 4.96
C GLY A 45 -1.26 -3.83 3.48
N PHE A 46 -0.03 -3.52 3.06
CA PHE A 46 0.45 -3.84 1.71
C PHE A 46 0.41 -5.35 1.43
N VAL A 47 0.95 -6.17 2.34
CA VAL A 47 0.97 -7.62 2.19
C VAL A 47 -0.45 -8.18 2.09
N LEU A 48 -1.35 -7.75 2.99
CA LEU A 48 -2.74 -8.20 3.00
C LEU A 48 -3.47 -7.82 1.71
N THR A 49 -3.23 -6.61 1.20
CA THR A 49 -3.79 -6.12 -0.08
C THR A 49 -3.39 -7.05 -1.23
N TRP A 50 -2.11 -7.39 -1.33
CA TRP A 50 -1.57 -8.18 -2.43
C TRP A 50 -1.91 -9.67 -2.35
N VAL A 51 -1.83 -10.27 -1.16
CA VAL A 51 -2.22 -11.66 -0.96
C VAL A 51 -3.71 -11.86 -1.28
N SER A 52 -4.56 -10.94 -0.80
CA SER A 52 -5.99 -10.99 -1.08
C SER A 52 -6.29 -10.73 -2.56
N GLY A 53 -5.65 -9.73 -3.17
CA GLY A 53 -5.78 -9.43 -4.60
C GLY A 53 -5.32 -10.57 -5.50
N TRP A 54 -4.22 -11.24 -5.14
CA TRP A 54 -3.75 -12.45 -5.82
C TRP A 54 -4.78 -13.58 -5.72
N GLY A 55 -5.34 -13.80 -4.54
CA GLY A 55 -6.42 -14.78 -4.33
C GLY A 55 -7.63 -14.49 -5.24
N MET A 56 -8.05 -13.23 -5.34
CA MET A 56 -9.14 -12.83 -6.24
C MET A 56 -8.79 -13.08 -7.71
N ALA A 57 -7.57 -12.74 -8.13
CA ALA A 57 -7.12 -12.96 -9.50
C ALA A 57 -7.11 -14.46 -9.86
N ARG A 58 -6.66 -15.32 -8.94
CA ARG A 58 -6.71 -16.79 -9.09
C ARG A 58 -8.14 -17.31 -9.26
N VAL A 59 -9.07 -16.85 -8.43
CA VAL A 59 -10.49 -17.28 -8.49
C VAL A 59 -11.17 -16.88 -9.80
N HIS A 60 -10.69 -15.85 -10.50
CA HIS A 60 -11.27 -15.37 -11.76
C HIS A 60 -10.37 -15.60 -12.97
N SER A 61 -9.29 -16.39 -12.83
CA SER A 61 -8.30 -16.65 -13.89
C SER A 61 -7.75 -15.38 -14.57
N ILE A 62 -7.62 -14.30 -13.79
CA ILE A 62 -7.05 -13.03 -14.27
C ILE A 62 -5.54 -13.12 -14.21
N SER A 63 -4.86 -12.80 -15.31
CA SER A 63 -3.40 -12.73 -15.37
C SER A 63 -2.88 -11.58 -14.50
N LEU A 64 -1.86 -11.85 -13.68
CA LEU A 64 -1.15 -10.82 -12.90
C LEU A 64 -0.33 -9.86 -13.79
N GLY A 65 -0.03 -10.27 -15.03
CA GLY A 65 0.59 -9.44 -16.06
C GLY A 65 -0.37 -8.46 -16.71
N ALA A 66 -1.65 -8.45 -16.31
CA ALA A 66 -2.59 -7.43 -16.75
C ALA A 66 -2.03 -6.02 -16.41
N PRO A 67 -2.03 -5.06 -17.37
CA PRO A 67 -1.35 -3.78 -17.18
C PRO A 67 -1.75 -3.05 -15.90
N TRP A 68 -3.04 -3.07 -15.55
CA TRP A 68 -3.54 -2.41 -14.34
C TRP A 68 -3.04 -3.07 -13.05
N ILE A 69 -2.81 -4.38 -13.03
CA ILE A 69 -2.25 -5.10 -11.89
C ILE A 69 -0.76 -4.79 -11.76
N SER A 70 -0.02 -4.84 -12.88
CA SER A 70 1.41 -4.56 -12.88
C SER A 70 1.73 -3.11 -12.49
N ILE A 71 0.98 -2.13 -13.03
CA ILE A 71 1.10 -0.72 -12.64
C ILE A 71 0.82 -0.55 -11.14
N SER A 72 -0.26 -1.16 -10.64
CA SER A 72 -0.60 -1.09 -9.22
C SER A 72 0.48 -1.69 -8.33
N MET A 73 1.11 -2.80 -8.76
CA MET A 73 2.21 -3.45 -8.04
C MET A 73 3.42 -2.55 -7.95
N ILE A 74 3.89 -2.04 -9.08
CA ILE A 74 5.09 -1.20 -9.11
C ILE A 74 4.86 0.07 -8.29
N ALA A 75 3.71 0.74 -8.49
CA ALA A 75 3.38 1.95 -7.77
C ALA A 75 3.26 1.73 -6.26
N SER A 76 2.61 0.64 -5.82
CA SER A 76 2.50 0.33 -4.38
C SER A 76 3.84 -0.10 -3.76
N LEU A 77 4.71 -0.76 -4.51
CA LEU A 77 6.09 -1.07 -4.08
C LEU A 77 6.92 0.21 -3.90
N VAL A 78 6.82 1.16 -4.84
CA VAL A 78 7.48 2.48 -4.72
C VAL A 78 6.95 3.23 -3.50
N ALA A 79 5.64 3.26 -3.31
CA ALA A 79 5.01 3.88 -2.14
C ALA A 79 5.51 3.25 -0.84
N LEU A 80 5.54 1.91 -0.74
CA LEU A 80 6.02 1.22 0.46
C LEU A 80 7.52 1.44 0.68
N HIS A 81 8.33 1.35 -0.37
CA HIS A 81 9.78 1.54 -0.30
C HIS A 81 10.13 2.92 0.26
N GLU A 82 9.57 3.98 -0.33
CA GLU A 82 9.82 5.34 0.14
C GLU A 82 9.21 5.61 1.52
N THR A 83 8.10 4.96 1.87
CA THR A 83 7.52 5.02 3.23
C THR A 83 8.47 4.45 4.27
N VAL A 84 9.08 3.29 4.00
CA VAL A 84 10.06 2.68 4.91
C VAL A 84 11.34 3.52 4.98
N ARG A 85 11.80 4.08 3.85
CA ARG A 85 12.97 4.98 3.84
C ARG A 85 12.74 6.28 4.60
N ALA A 86 11.51 6.80 4.59
CA ALA A 86 11.15 8.03 5.28
C ALA A 86 11.26 7.95 6.82
N VAL A 87 11.36 6.73 7.36
CA VAL A 87 11.48 6.46 8.81
C VAL A 87 12.85 5.89 9.21
N GLU A 88 13.81 5.83 8.28
CA GLU A 88 15.19 5.45 8.59
C GLU A 88 15.80 6.44 9.61
N PRO A 89 16.64 5.97 10.55
CA PRO A 89 17.37 6.85 11.46
C PRO A 89 18.21 7.90 10.71
N GLY A 90 18.20 9.14 11.19
CA GLY A 90 18.96 10.24 10.56
C GLY A 90 18.33 10.81 9.26
N ARG A 91 17.13 10.35 8.88
CA ARG A 91 16.40 10.89 7.73
C ARG A 91 15.51 12.05 8.15
N GLU A 92 15.78 13.24 7.61
CA GLU A 92 14.89 14.38 7.83
C GLU A 92 13.56 14.25 7.05
N PRO A 93 12.44 14.75 7.60
CA PRO A 93 11.17 14.83 6.88
C PRO A 93 11.32 15.65 5.60
N SER A 94 11.01 15.05 4.45
CA SER A 94 11.11 15.72 3.14
C SER A 94 9.74 15.79 2.47
N ARG A 95 9.32 17.02 2.14
CA ARG A 95 8.05 17.28 1.41
C ARG A 95 8.05 16.63 0.02
N TRP A 96 9.21 16.57 -0.63
CA TRP A 96 9.37 15.91 -1.93
C TRP A 96 9.08 14.41 -1.82
N ARG A 97 9.65 13.72 -0.82
CA ARG A 97 9.36 12.30 -0.58
C ARG A 97 7.91 12.06 -0.22
N ALA A 98 7.32 12.91 0.63
CA ALA A 98 5.90 12.82 0.94
C ALA A 98 5.04 12.93 -0.34
N GLY A 99 5.36 13.88 -1.23
CA GLY A 99 4.72 14.00 -2.53
C GLY A 99 4.88 12.75 -3.40
N LEU A 100 6.10 12.20 -3.49
CA LEU A 100 6.37 10.97 -4.23
C LEU A 100 5.57 9.77 -3.69
N ILE A 101 5.54 9.58 -2.38
CA ILE A 101 4.78 8.51 -1.71
C ILE A 101 3.28 8.66 -2.02
N LEU A 102 2.74 9.89 -1.94
CA LEU A 102 1.34 10.16 -2.21
C LEU A 102 0.98 9.89 -3.67
N VAL A 103 1.80 10.36 -4.63
CA VAL A 103 1.58 10.10 -6.06
C VAL A 103 1.65 8.60 -6.35
N ALA A 104 2.63 7.89 -5.78
CA ALA A 104 2.76 6.45 -5.93
C ALA A 104 1.55 5.70 -5.34
N LEU A 105 1.06 6.10 -4.16
CA LEU A 105 -0.14 5.54 -3.55
C LEU A 105 -1.37 5.77 -4.42
N LEU A 106 -1.62 7.00 -4.88
CA LEU A 106 -2.77 7.31 -5.75
C LEU A 106 -2.72 6.55 -7.08
N THR A 107 -1.52 6.43 -7.66
CA THR A 107 -1.29 5.63 -8.87
C THR A 107 -1.58 4.14 -8.63
N ALA A 108 -1.26 3.63 -7.44
CA ALA A 108 -1.57 2.25 -7.08
C ALA A 108 -3.06 2.01 -6.82
N LEU A 109 -3.77 2.98 -6.25
CA LEU A 109 -5.18 2.83 -5.87
C LEU A 109 -6.13 3.06 -7.04
N THR A 110 -5.80 3.94 -7.98
CA THR A 110 -6.67 4.27 -9.12
C THR A 110 -7.13 3.03 -9.90
N PRO A 111 -6.23 2.11 -10.32
CA PRO A 111 -6.63 0.92 -11.05
C PRO A 111 -7.32 -0.13 -10.16
N MET A 112 -7.16 -0.06 -8.84
CA MET A 112 -7.82 -0.98 -7.90
C MET A 112 -9.28 -0.60 -7.61
N VAL A 113 -9.67 0.65 -7.86
CA VAL A 113 -11.03 1.17 -7.61
C VAL A 113 -11.85 1.26 -8.89
N VAL A 114 -11.22 1.62 -10.01
CA VAL A 114 -11.90 1.86 -11.30
C VAL A 114 -12.15 0.56 -12.09
N ARG A 115 -11.51 -0.56 -11.70
CA ARG A 115 -11.60 -1.88 -12.36
C ARG A 115 -12.03 -2.94 -11.35
#